data_AF-A0A2R8B145-F1
#
_entry.id   AF-A0A2R8B145-F1
#
_cell.length_a   1.000
_cell.length_b   1.000
_cell.length_c   1.000
_cell.angle_alpha   90.00
_cell.angle_beta   90.00
_cell.angle_gamma   90.00
#
_symmetry.space_group_name_H-M   'P 1'
#
loop_
_entity.id
_entity.type
_entity.pdbx_description
1 polymer ?
#
loop_
_entity_poly.entity_id
_entity_poly.type
_entity_poly.pdbx_seq_one_letter_code
_entity_poly.pdbx_strand_id
1 'polypeptide(L)'
;MAKNYILRRRTQERIDERVERLLNRLGNPEPPLKLEHVRDALDLDRAYFQKDDPSLMDDVISMLRVAGKQVLRRPTLFIDAVKKFDLRAFYLPDEKRILMDKDLHKLKFRWIEAHEVGHSLLPWHEGAMLGDDKQTLRPNCHEQMEAEANFAAARLLFLRDRFAIEARDYAPSLEAVKALQPRFDNTLTTTFWRCVEIWGASTPIIGLVTGHPHPIKREADFDPKEPCSHFVQSPAFASGFKGCDEIDVFNMVVDYCSAARGGRLGGADIVLHDDNGDPHVFTFETVKWGYALTLGVYRGPHRSVIAI
;
A
#
# COMPACT_ATOMS: atom_id res chain seq x y z
N MET A 1 0.63 -3.73 -10.82
CA MET A 1 2.10 -3.57 -10.82
C MET A 1 2.62 -3.85 -9.42
N ALA A 2 3.69 -4.63 -9.27
CA ALA A 2 4.28 -4.91 -7.96
C ALA A 2 5.02 -3.70 -7.37
N LYS A 3 5.62 -2.88 -8.25
CA LYS A 3 6.34 -1.65 -7.91
C LYS A 3 5.43 -0.54 -7.36
N ASN A 4 5.84 0.10 -6.26
CA ASN A 4 5.07 1.21 -5.68
C ASN A 4 5.15 2.51 -6.51
N TYR A 5 4.01 3.19 -6.64
CA TYR A 5 3.95 4.51 -7.28
C TYR A 5 4.29 5.62 -6.27
N ILE A 6 5.37 6.36 -6.52
CA ILE A 6 5.78 7.48 -5.67
C ILE A 6 5.08 8.76 -6.17
N LEU A 7 4.13 9.26 -5.38
CA LEU A 7 3.41 10.50 -5.66
C LEU A 7 4.37 11.70 -5.77
N ARG A 8 4.00 12.70 -6.58
CA ARG A 8 4.73 13.98 -6.61
C ARG A 8 4.70 14.64 -5.23
N ARG A 9 5.81 15.26 -4.83
CA ARG A 9 5.94 15.93 -3.51
C ARG A 9 4.80 16.89 -3.19
N ARG A 10 4.43 17.76 -4.14
CA ARG A 10 3.32 18.71 -3.96
C ARG A 10 1.98 18.02 -3.70
N THR A 11 1.74 16.86 -4.32
CA THR A 11 0.54 16.06 -4.07
C THR A 11 0.60 15.45 -2.67
N GLN A 12 1.74 14.88 -2.27
CA GLN A 12 1.94 14.35 -0.92
C GLN A 12 1.67 15.42 0.16
N GLU A 13 2.23 16.61 0.01
CA GLU A 13 2.03 17.74 0.95
C GLU A 13 0.55 18.13 1.08
N ARG A 14 -0.19 18.22 -0.04
CA ARG A 14 -1.63 18.52 -0.02
C ARG A 14 -2.45 17.43 0.66
N ILE A 15 -2.11 16.16 0.47
CA ILE A 15 -2.77 15.04 1.15
C ILE A 15 -2.44 15.09 2.64
N ASP A 16 -1.18 15.33 3.00
CA ASP A 16 -0.73 15.46 4.38
C ASP A 16 -1.47 16.56 5.14
N GLU A 17 -1.66 17.73 4.55
CA GLU A 17 -2.45 18.83 5.15
C GLU A 17 -3.92 18.43 5.42
N ARG A 18 -4.50 17.57 4.58
CA ARG A 18 -5.88 17.08 4.76
C ARG A 18 -5.95 16.08 5.91
N VAL A 19 -5.04 15.10 5.91
CA VAL A 19 -4.93 14.11 6.97
C VAL A 19 -4.60 14.77 8.31
N GLU A 20 -3.70 15.76 8.33
CA GLU A 20 -3.34 16.50 9.54
C GLU A 20 -4.53 17.23 10.16
N ARG A 21 -5.35 17.92 9.35
CA ARG A 21 -6.56 18.58 9.85
C ARG A 21 -7.54 17.60 10.48
N LEU A 22 -7.69 16.41 9.88
CA LEU A 22 -8.52 15.36 10.45
C LEU A 22 -7.93 14.86 11.79
N LEU A 23 -6.64 14.54 11.84
CA LEU A 23 -6.00 14.07 13.08
C LEU A 23 -6.07 15.12 14.20
N ASN A 24 -5.88 16.40 13.87
CA ASN A 24 -6.05 17.50 14.81
C ASN A 24 -7.50 17.60 15.32
N ARG A 25 -8.50 17.45 14.44
CA ARG A 25 -9.93 17.42 14.82
C ARG A 25 -10.27 16.25 15.74
N LEU A 26 -9.56 15.12 15.58
CA LEU A 26 -9.66 13.95 16.46
C LEU A 26 -8.88 14.10 17.77
N GLY A 27 -8.25 15.25 18.02
CA GLY A 27 -7.48 15.52 19.23
C GLY A 27 -6.10 14.87 19.25
N ASN A 28 -5.50 14.61 18.08
CA ASN A 28 -4.19 13.96 17.93
C ASN A 28 -4.11 12.62 18.68
N PRO A 29 -4.88 11.61 18.24
CA PRO A 29 -4.99 10.34 18.94
C PRO A 29 -3.65 9.60 18.99
N GLU A 30 -3.46 8.80 20.04
CA GLU A 30 -2.38 7.82 20.09
C GLU A 30 -2.71 6.60 19.20
N PRO A 31 -1.70 5.91 18.64
CA PRO A 31 -1.92 4.65 17.95
C PRO A 31 -2.45 3.56 18.90
N PRO A 32 -3.26 2.61 18.41
CA PRO A 32 -3.77 2.54 17.04
C PRO A 32 -4.97 3.47 16.80
N LEU A 33 -5.02 4.09 15.61
CA LEU A 33 -6.15 4.93 15.22
C LEU A 33 -7.46 4.12 15.18
N LYS A 34 -8.52 4.63 15.81
CA LYS A 34 -9.85 4.04 15.72
C LYS A 34 -10.61 4.65 14.54
N LEU A 35 -10.90 3.85 13.51
CA LEU A 35 -11.62 4.32 12.33
C LEU A 35 -13.07 4.72 12.63
N GLU A 36 -13.66 4.25 13.73
CA GLU A 36 -14.97 4.73 14.18
C GLU A 36 -14.97 6.24 14.47
N HIS A 37 -13.97 6.75 15.18
CA HIS A 37 -13.87 8.18 15.42
C HIS A 37 -13.61 8.98 14.14
N VAL A 38 -12.90 8.39 13.18
CA VAL A 38 -12.69 9.00 11.85
C VAL A 38 -14.01 9.15 11.11
N ARG A 39 -14.84 8.08 11.10
CA ARG A 39 -16.17 8.10 10.50
C ARG A 39 -17.06 9.16 11.16
N ASP A 40 -17.11 9.18 12.49
CA ASP A 40 -17.89 10.17 13.24
C ASP A 40 -17.45 11.61 12.94
N ALA A 41 -16.13 11.85 12.86
CA ALA A 41 -15.60 13.17 12.55
C ALA A 41 -15.90 13.61 11.11
N LEU A 42 -15.93 12.69 10.16
CA LEU A 42 -16.22 12.99 8.76
C LEU A 42 -17.71 12.89 8.42
N ASP A 43 -18.55 12.49 9.38
CA ASP A 43 -19.97 12.20 9.15
C ASP A 43 -20.13 11.14 8.05
N LEU A 44 -19.31 10.08 8.14
CA LEU A 44 -19.30 8.96 7.20
C LEU A 44 -20.07 7.77 7.76
N ASP A 45 -21.00 7.23 6.96
CA ASP A 45 -21.66 5.96 7.24
C ASP A 45 -20.88 4.79 6.62
N ARG A 46 -21.01 3.58 7.18
CA ARG A 46 -20.40 2.37 6.64
C ARG A 46 -21.44 1.26 6.54
N ALA A 47 -21.64 0.75 5.33
CA ALA A 47 -22.51 -0.38 5.06
C ALA A 47 -21.77 -1.48 4.28
N TYR A 48 -22.40 -2.65 4.18
CA TYR A 48 -21.82 -3.85 3.58
C TYR A 48 -22.69 -4.37 2.45
N PHE A 49 -22.05 -5.00 1.46
CA PHE A 49 -22.73 -5.66 0.35
C PHE A 49 -22.13 -7.05 0.07
N GLN A 50 -22.85 -7.86 -0.71
CA GLN A 50 -22.32 -9.10 -1.32
C GLN A 50 -22.31 -8.97 -2.82
N LYS A 51 -21.18 -9.35 -3.43
CA LYS A 51 -21.04 -9.37 -4.89
C LYS A 51 -22.03 -10.34 -5.55
N ASP A 52 -22.29 -11.47 -4.90
CA ASP A 52 -23.13 -12.55 -5.43
C ASP A 52 -24.61 -12.46 -4.97
N ASP A 53 -24.99 -11.43 -4.22
CA ASP A 53 -26.37 -11.24 -3.80
C ASP A 53 -27.21 -10.64 -4.93
N PRO A 54 -28.27 -11.33 -5.40
CA PRO A 54 -29.15 -10.82 -6.45
C PRO A 54 -29.80 -9.48 -6.08
N SER A 55 -29.96 -9.19 -4.79
CA SER A 55 -30.53 -7.94 -4.28
C SER A 55 -29.55 -6.76 -4.28
N LEU A 56 -28.25 -7.00 -4.55
CA LEU A 56 -27.24 -5.93 -4.69
C LEU A 56 -27.70 -4.85 -5.67
N MET A 57 -28.33 -5.25 -6.77
CA MET A 57 -28.85 -4.33 -7.77
C MET A 57 -30.00 -3.47 -7.23
N ASP A 58 -30.90 -4.07 -6.45
CA ASP A 58 -32.03 -3.37 -5.85
C ASP A 58 -31.58 -2.46 -4.69
N ASP A 59 -30.61 -2.88 -3.90
CA ASP A 59 -29.98 -2.08 -2.83
C ASP A 59 -29.26 -0.87 -3.41
N VAL A 60 -28.50 -1.08 -4.49
CA VAL A 60 -27.84 -0.02 -5.25
C VAL A 60 -28.87 0.91 -5.84
N ILE A 61 -29.88 0.41 -6.55
CA ILE A 61 -30.93 1.25 -7.15
C ILE A 61 -31.71 2.02 -6.07
N SER A 62 -32.01 1.40 -4.94
CA SER A 62 -32.68 2.02 -3.79
C SER A 62 -31.84 3.17 -3.22
N MET A 63 -30.56 2.92 -2.96
CA MET A 63 -29.59 3.91 -2.51
C MET A 63 -29.47 5.08 -3.51
N LEU A 64 -29.27 4.78 -4.80
CA LEU A 64 -29.17 5.80 -5.85
C LEU A 64 -30.47 6.61 -6.04
N ARG A 65 -31.64 6.05 -5.70
CA ARG A 65 -32.92 6.76 -5.71
C ARG A 65 -33.06 7.74 -4.54
N VAL A 66 -32.52 7.41 -3.37
CA VAL A 66 -32.49 8.30 -2.20
C VAL A 66 -31.52 9.47 -2.43
N ALA A 67 -30.44 9.25 -3.18
CA ALA A 67 -29.32 10.19 -3.38
C ALA A 67 -29.57 11.42 -4.28
N GLY A 68 -30.77 11.65 -4.81
CA GLY A 68 -31.13 12.95 -5.40
C GLY A 68 -30.17 13.54 -6.46
N LYS A 69 -30.38 13.18 -7.74
CA LYS A 69 -30.04 13.94 -8.97
C LYS A 69 -28.64 13.86 -9.62
N GLN A 70 -27.62 13.16 -9.13
CA GLN A 70 -26.41 12.90 -9.96
C GLN A 70 -26.18 11.43 -10.32
N VAL A 71 -26.31 10.50 -9.37
CA VAL A 71 -26.00 9.09 -9.61
C VAL A 71 -27.09 8.31 -10.37
N LEU A 72 -28.29 8.90 -10.52
CA LEU A 72 -29.44 8.31 -11.21
C LEU A 72 -29.24 8.05 -12.71
N ARG A 73 -28.17 8.56 -13.34
CA ARG A 73 -28.09 8.50 -14.80
C ARG A 73 -27.85 7.09 -15.34
N ARG A 74 -27.13 6.20 -14.64
CA ARG A 74 -26.79 4.84 -15.14
C ARG A 74 -26.48 3.81 -14.02
N PRO A 75 -27.47 3.29 -13.28
CA PRO A 75 -27.26 2.25 -12.25
C PRO A 75 -26.60 0.96 -12.78
N THR A 76 -26.76 0.66 -14.07
CA THR A 76 -26.07 -0.46 -14.72
C THR A 76 -24.55 -0.24 -14.81
N LEU A 77 -24.08 0.99 -15.03
CA LEU A 77 -22.63 1.29 -15.04
C LEU A 77 -21.98 1.05 -13.68
N PHE A 78 -22.73 1.26 -12.61
CA PHE A 78 -22.26 0.98 -11.27
C PHE A 78 -22.07 -0.53 -11.05
N ILE A 79 -23.05 -1.34 -11.45
CA ILE A 79 -22.98 -2.80 -11.31
C ILE A 79 -21.92 -3.37 -12.23
N ASP A 80 -21.85 -2.86 -13.45
CA ASP A 80 -20.80 -3.17 -14.39
C ASP A 80 -19.45 -2.78 -13.80
N ALA A 81 -19.30 -1.64 -13.12
CA ALA A 81 -18.06 -1.26 -12.46
C ALA A 81 -17.71 -2.19 -11.30
N VAL A 82 -18.65 -2.51 -10.41
CA VAL A 82 -18.43 -3.44 -9.29
C VAL A 82 -17.99 -4.82 -9.80
N LYS A 83 -18.62 -5.33 -10.86
CA LYS A 83 -18.30 -6.65 -11.44
C LYS A 83 -17.04 -6.62 -12.32
N LYS A 84 -16.84 -5.56 -13.11
CA LYS A 84 -15.73 -5.43 -14.07
C LYS A 84 -14.41 -5.03 -13.40
N PHE A 85 -14.47 -4.23 -12.34
CA PHE A 85 -13.29 -3.77 -11.60
C PHE A 85 -13.09 -4.54 -10.27
N ASP A 86 -13.89 -5.58 -10.02
CA ASP A 86 -13.84 -6.41 -8.80
C ASP A 86 -13.83 -5.58 -7.50
N LEU A 87 -14.60 -4.48 -7.48
CA LEU A 87 -14.53 -3.48 -6.40
C LEU A 87 -14.77 -4.13 -5.04
N ARG A 88 -13.78 -4.02 -4.16
CA ARG A 88 -13.79 -4.58 -2.80
C ARG A 88 -14.43 -3.62 -1.80
N ALA A 89 -14.37 -2.33 -2.09
CA ALA A 89 -15.13 -1.27 -1.45
C ALA A 89 -15.23 -0.09 -2.41
N PHE A 90 -16.05 0.89 -2.07
CA PHE A 90 -16.09 2.19 -2.73
C PHE A 90 -16.80 3.23 -1.83
N TYR A 91 -16.39 4.48 -1.97
CA TYR A 91 -16.98 5.64 -1.33
C TYR A 91 -18.06 6.30 -2.22
N LEU A 92 -19.20 6.65 -1.62
CA LEU A 92 -20.30 7.38 -2.23
C LEU A 92 -20.35 8.82 -1.68
N PRO A 93 -19.91 9.83 -2.45
CA PRO A 93 -19.82 11.20 -1.98
C PRO A 93 -21.16 11.81 -1.51
N ASP A 94 -22.23 11.60 -2.29
CA ASP A 94 -23.55 12.21 -2.04
C ASP A 94 -24.18 11.74 -0.72
N GLU A 95 -23.93 10.49 -0.33
CA GLU A 95 -24.44 9.91 0.92
C GLU A 95 -23.44 9.92 2.06
N LYS A 96 -22.20 10.37 1.79
CA LYS A 96 -21.05 10.20 2.70
C LYS A 96 -20.95 8.76 3.22
N ARG A 97 -21.10 7.79 2.33
CA ARG A 97 -21.20 6.37 2.72
C ARG A 97 -20.07 5.55 2.12
N ILE A 98 -19.45 4.71 2.93
CA ILE A 98 -18.48 3.70 2.51
C ILE A 98 -19.19 2.36 2.40
N LEU A 99 -19.15 1.75 1.22
CA LEU A 99 -19.65 0.40 1.00
C LEU A 99 -18.50 -0.59 0.89
N MET A 100 -18.60 -1.69 1.64
CA MET A 100 -17.57 -2.73 1.67
C MET A 100 -18.14 -4.10 1.35
N ASP A 101 -17.38 -4.90 0.60
CA ASP A 101 -17.70 -6.30 0.39
C ASP A 101 -17.54 -7.07 1.72
N LYS A 102 -18.63 -7.70 2.18
CA LYS A 102 -18.65 -8.38 3.48
C LYS A 102 -17.81 -9.66 3.49
N ASP A 103 -17.55 -10.23 2.31
CA ASP A 103 -16.85 -11.53 2.16
C ASP A 103 -15.32 -11.34 2.17
N LEU A 104 -14.86 -10.10 2.28
CA LEU A 104 -13.45 -9.78 2.48
C LEU A 104 -12.91 -10.36 3.79
N HIS A 105 -11.62 -10.73 3.76
CA HIS A 105 -10.93 -11.14 4.97
C HIS A 105 -10.83 -9.96 5.96
N LYS A 106 -11.23 -10.16 7.23
CA LYS A 106 -11.31 -9.09 8.25
C LYS A 106 -10.04 -8.25 8.42
N LEU A 107 -8.87 -8.87 8.28
CA LEU A 107 -7.57 -8.15 8.34
C LEU A 107 -7.42 -7.07 7.26
N LYS A 108 -8.16 -7.15 6.15
CA LYS A 108 -8.11 -6.17 5.05
C LYS A 108 -9.07 -5.00 5.27
N PHE A 109 -10.07 -5.13 6.16
CA PHE A 109 -11.11 -4.12 6.34
C PHE A 109 -10.53 -2.77 6.72
N ARG A 110 -9.61 -2.77 7.69
CA ARG A 110 -9.00 -1.53 8.19
C ARG A 110 -8.30 -0.72 7.10
N TRP A 111 -7.54 -1.41 6.25
CA TRP A 111 -6.83 -0.75 5.13
C TRP A 111 -7.80 -0.25 4.08
N ILE A 112 -8.74 -1.11 3.67
CA ILE A 112 -9.73 -0.78 2.63
C ILE A 112 -10.61 0.39 3.08
N GLU A 113 -11.10 0.38 4.30
CA GLU A 113 -11.88 1.49 4.83
C GLU A 113 -11.08 2.80 4.88
N ALA A 114 -9.83 2.75 5.33
CA ALA A 114 -8.97 3.94 5.34
C ALA A 114 -8.67 4.47 3.92
N HIS A 115 -8.62 3.57 2.93
CA HIS A 115 -8.51 3.93 1.51
C HIS A 115 -9.76 4.66 1.02
N GLU A 116 -10.95 4.18 1.36
CA GLU A 116 -12.21 4.88 1.04
C GLU A 116 -12.34 6.23 1.78
N VAL A 117 -11.90 6.30 3.03
CA VAL A 117 -11.74 7.58 3.74
C VAL A 117 -10.78 8.49 2.98
N GLY A 118 -9.69 7.95 2.42
CA GLY A 118 -8.78 8.65 1.53
C GLY A 118 -9.50 9.31 0.36
N HIS A 119 -10.39 8.60 -0.33
CA HIS A 119 -11.21 9.21 -1.38
C HIS A 119 -12.11 10.33 -0.87
N SER A 120 -12.72 10.18 0.32
CA SER A 120 -13.56 11.22 0.92
C SER A 120 -12.78 12.49 1.33
N LEU A 121 -11.50 12.36 1.67
CA LEU A 121 -10.67 13.45 2.17
C LEU A 121 -10.11 14.36 1.07
N LEU A 122 -10.14 13.91 -0.19
CA LEU A 122 -9.47 14.54 -1.31
C LEU A 122 -10.52 15.15 -2.24
N PRO A 123 -10.80 16.48 -2.17
CA PRO A 123 -11.88 17.09 -2.94
C PRO A 123 -11.73 16.97 -4.46
N TRP A 124 -10.50 16.75 -4.94
CA TRP A 124 -10.26 16.53 -6.36
C TRP A 124 -10.52 15.07 -6.81
N HIS A 125 -11.00 14.22 -5.91
CA HIS A 125 -11.57 12.91 -6.25
C HIS A 125 -13.10 12.99 -6.47
N GLU A 126 -13.75 14.09 -6.09
CA GLU A 126 -15.18 14.32 -6.34
C GLU A 126 -15.45 14.37 -7.85
N GLY A 127 -16.48 13.66 -8.32
CA GLY A 127 -16.83 13.55 -9.75
C GLY A 127 -16.08 12.47 -10.54
N ALA A 128 -14.87 12.09 -10.11
CA ALA A 128 -14.09 11.03 -10.77
C ALA A 128 -14.52 9.60 -10.36
N MET A 129 -15.20 9.44 -9.21
CA MET A 129 -15.59 8.13 -8.69
C MET A 129 -16.76 7.45 -9.40
N LEU A 130 -17.57 8.21 -10.16
CA LEU A 130 -18.81 7.72 -10.77
C LEU A 130 -18.88 7.95 -12.29
N GLY A 131 -17.72 8.20 -12.91
CA GLY A 131 -17.56 8.11 -14.36
C GLY A 131 -18.13 9.28 -15.17
N ASP A 132 -18.27 10.47 -14.58
CA ASP A 132 -18.70 11.67 -15.31
C ASP A 132 -17.59 12.72 -15.41
N ASP A 133 -16.52 12.38 -16.14
CA ASP A 133 -15.76 13.33 -16.96
C ASP A 133 -14.85 12.62 -17.98
N LYS A 134 -14.30 13.39 -18.91
CA LYS A 134 -13.28 12.95 -19.88
C LYS A 134 -11.93 12.62 -19.21
N GLN A 135 -11.75 12.86 -17.91
CA GLN A 135 -10.50 12.62 -17.16
C GLN A 135 -10.46 11.21 -16.56
N THR A 136 -11.59 10.70 -16.08
CA THR A 136 -11.78 9.35 -15.50
C THR A 136 -11.59 8.23 -16.53
N LEU A 137 -11.72 8.54 -17.82
CA LEU A 137 -11.56 7.58 -18.93
C LEU A 137 -10.10 7.27 -19.30
N ARG A 138 -9.11 7.97 -18.71
CA ARG A 138 -7.69 7.69 -18.96
C ARG A 138 -7.16 6.76 -17.86
N PRO A 139 -6.63 5.56 -18.20
CA PRO A 139 -6.08 4.62 -17.21
C PRO A 139 -5.11 5.27 -16.21
N ASN A 140 -4.23 6.15 -16.68
CA ASN A 140 -3.25 6.84 -15.85
C ASN A 140 -3.87 7.77 -14.79
N CYS A 141 -5.05 8.32 -15.05
CA CYS A 141 -5.74 9.19 -14.09
C CYS A 141 -6.35 8.38 -12.94
N HIS A 142 -6.92 7.22 -13.26
CA HIS A 142 -7.42 6.28 -12.25
C HIS A 142 -6.27 5.75 -11.38
N GLU A 143 -5.18 5.27 -11.99
CA GLU A 143 -4.00 4.79 -11.23
C GLU A 143 -3.43 5.84 -10.28
N GLN A 144 -3.36 7.11 -10.72
CA GLN A 144 -2.92 8.21 -9.86
C GLN A 144 -3.87 8.42 -8.67
N MET A 145 -5.19 8.42 -8.92
CA MET A 145 -6.22 8.61 -7.89
C MET A 145 -6.18 7.50 -6.84
N GLU A 146 -6.05 6.25 -7.27
CA GLU A 146 -5.86 5.09 -6.39
C GLU A 146 -4.57 5.18 -5.57
N ALA A 147 -3.47 5.65 -6.17
CA ALA A 147 -2.22 5.89 -5.45
C ALA A 147 -2.35 7.01 -4.40
N GLU A 148 -3.11 8.07 -4.71
CA GLU A 148 -3.39 9.17 -3.79
C GLU A 148 -4.25 8.73 -2.59
N ALA A 149 -5.29 7.90 -2.82
CA ALA A 149 -6.10 7.33 -1.76
C ALA A 149 -5.31 6.34 -0.89
N ASN A 150 -4.47 5.49 -1.49
CA ASN A 150 -3.55 4.61 -0.74
C ASN A 150 -2.55 5.40 0.11
N PHE A 151 -2.03 6.51 -0.41
CA PHE A 151 -1.16 7.40 0.36
C PHE A 151 -1.91 8.06 1.52
N ALA A 152 -3.13 8.57 1.30
CA ALA A 152 -3.96 9.13 2.36
C ALA A 152 -4.25 8.10 3.46
N ALA A 153 -4.63 6.87 3.09
CA ALA A 153 -4.85 5.77 4.02
C ALA A 153 -3.60 5.45 4.86
N ALA A 154 -2.44 5.37 4.21
CA ALA A 154 -1.17 5.16 4.87
C ALA A 154 -0.87 6.28 5.89
N ARG A 155 -1.00 7.55 5.47
CA ARG A 155 -0.75 8.69 6.35
C ARG A 155 -1.72 8.75 7.52
N LEU A 156 -2.97 8.34 7.31
CA LEU A 156 -4.00 8.27 8.36
C LEU A 156 -3.72 7.13 9.36
N LEU A 157 -3.59 5.89 8.89
CA LEU A 157 -3.45 4.69 9.73
C LEU A 157 -2.13 4.65 10.51
N PHE A 158 -1.10 5.34 10.02
CA PHE A 158 0.20 5.46 10.68
C PHE A 158 0.38 6.82 11.37
N LEU A 159 -0.69 7.61 11.50
CA LEU A 159 -0.69 8.88 12.24
C LEU A 159 0.45 9.83 11.81
N ARG A 160 0.68 9.87 10.50
CA ARG A 160 1.70 10.67 9.83
C ARG A 160 3.08 10.57 10.48
N ASP A 161 3.47 11.62 11.18
CA ASP A 161 4.82 11.81 11.68
C ASP A 161 5.05 11.03 12.98
N ARG A 162 3.98 10.62 13.68
CA ARG A 162 4.10 9.75 14.86
C ARG A 162 4.79 8.45 14.49
N PHE A 163 4.37 7.75 13.43
CA PHE A 163 5.08 6.55 12.96
C PHE A 163 6.49 6.87 12.48
N ALA A 164 6.68 7.99 11.78
CA ALA A 164 7.99 8.35 11.28
C ALA A 164 9.01 8.64 12.40
N ILE A 165 8.56 9.18 13.52
CA ILE A 165 9.37 9.37 14.73
C ILE A 165 9.68 8.02 15.36
N GLU A 166 8.66 7.23 15.70
CA GLU A 166 8.84 5.93 16.37
C GLU A 166 9.66 4.96 15.53
N ALA A 167 9.47 4.92 14.20
CA ALA A 167 10.24 4.04 13.33
C ALA A 167 11.72 4.42 13.27
N ARG A 168 12.07 5.71 13.36
CA ARG A 168 13.46 6.18 13.31
C ARG A 168 14.24 5.87 14.59
N ASP A 169 13.56 5.53 15.67
CA ASP A 169 14.20 5.03 16.89
C ASP A 169 14.76 3.60 16.70
N TYR A 170 14.40 2.93 15.61
CA TYR A 170 14.92 1.62 15.24
C TYR A 170 15.89 1.71 14.08
N ALA A 171 16.95 0.90 14.13
CA ALA A 171 17.73 0.58 12.96
C ALA A 171 16.89 -0.25 11.97
N PRO A 172 17.02 -0.04 10.64
CA PRO A 172 16.24 -0.78 9.65
C PRO A 172 16.47 -2.29 9.77
N SER A 173 15.41 -3.02 10.12
CA SER A 173 15.40 -4.49 10.21
C SER A 173 13.97 -5.05 10.20
N LEU A 174 13.80 -6.30 9.79
CA LEU A 174 12.53 -7.01 9.82
C LEU A 174 12.02 -7.23 11.25
N GLU A 175 12.92 -7.42 12.23
CA GLU A 175 12.53 -7.48 13.64
C GLU A 175 11.97 -6.13 14.14
N ALA A 176 12.55 -5.00 13.72
CA ALA A 176 11.98 -3.68 14.01
C ALA A 176 10.58 -3.52 13.37
N VAL A 177 10.37 -3.99 12.15
CA VAL A 177 9.03 -4.01 11.51
C VAL A 177 8.04 -4.81 12.36
N LYS A 178 8.44 -5.99 12.83
CA LYS A 178 7.61 -6.83 13.69
C LYS A 178 7.29 -6.17 15.02
N ALA A 179 8.22 -5.40 15.59
CA ALA A 179 8.00 -4.64 16.82
C ALA A 179 7.03 -3.46 16.62
N LEU A 180 7.09 -2.77 15.48
CA LEU A 180 6.22 -1.64 15.14
C LEU A 180 4.81 -2.06 14.72
N GLN A 181 4.63 -3.24 14.17
CA GLN A 181 3.34 -3.73 13.67
C GLN A 181 2.21 -3.69 14.73
N PRO A 182 2.35 -4.28 15.92
CA PRO A 182 1.27 -4.30 16.92
C PRO A 182 0.99 -2.90 17.50
N ARG A 183 1.97 -2.00 17.47
CA ARG A 183 1.84 -0.64 18.00
C ARG A 183 0.80 0.18 17.21
N PHE A 184 0.74 0.03 15.90
CA PHE A 184 -0.18 0.78 15.01
C PHE A 184 -1.39 -0.04 14.55
N ASP A 185 -1.45 -1.33 14.92
CA ASP A 185 -2.52 -2.28 14.57
C ASP A 185 -2.80 -2.36 13.06
N ASN A 186 -1.72 -2.33 12.27
CA ASN A 186 -1.77 -2.50 10.82
C ASN A 186 -1.21 -3.88 10.45
N THR A 187 -1.40 -4.32 9.20
CA THR A 187 -0.81 -5.61 8.78
C THR A 187 0.72 -5.53 8.76
N LEU A 188 1.36 -6.68 8.86
CA LEU A 188 2.82 -6.75 8.80
C LEU A 188 3.38 -6.27 7.46
N THR A 189 2.69 -6.57 6.35
CA THR A 189 3.06 -6.12 5.00
C THR A 189 2.94 -4.60 4.83
N THR A 190 1.88 -3.99 5.34
CA THR A 190 1.70 -2.52 5.27
C THR A 190 2.67 -1.81 6.19
N THR A 191 2.93 -2.34 7.39
CA THR A 191 3.97 -1.82 8.30
C THR A 191 5.35 -1.91 7.66
N PHE A 192 5.69 -3.05 7.06
CA PHE A 192 6.93 -3.28 6.33
C PHE A 192 7.14 -2.22 5.24
N TRP A 193 6.12 -2.02 4.40
CA TRP A 193 6.15 -1.01 3.34
C TRP A 193 6.42 0.38 3.93
N ARG A 194 5.70 0.76 4.98
CA ARG A 194 5.90 2.08 5.62
C ARG A 194 7.31 2.24 6.17
N CYS A 195 7.87 1.22 6.78
CA CYS A 195 9.23 1.26 7.29
C CYS A 195 10.25 1.49 6.17
N VAL A 196 10.13 0.79 5.03
CA VAL A 196 11.01 0.99 3.86
C VAL A 196 11.00 2.44 3.39
N GLU A 197 9.81 3.05 3.28
CA GLU A 197 9.70 4.44 2.85
C GLU A 197 10.29 5.43 3.87
N ILE A 198 10.07 5.23 5.17
CA ILE A 198 10.54 6.15 6.22
C ILE A 198 12.04 6.04 6.43
N TRP A 199 12.56 4.82 6.59
CA TRP A 199 13.99 4.60 6.80
C TRP A 199 14.79 4.97 5.56
N GLY A 200 14.20 4.77 4.37
CA GLY A 200 14.89 5.01 3.13
C GLY A 200 14.67 6.39 2.51
N ALA A 201 14.28 7.38 3.33
CA ALA A 201 14.14 8.77 2.89
C ALA A 201 15.45 9.36 2.34
N SER A 202 16.58 9.02 2.97
CA SER A 202 17.94 9.46 2.57
C SER A 202 18.91 8.32 2.30
N THR A 203 18.58 7.09 2.70
CA THR A 203 19.38 5.89 2.47
C THR A 203 18.63 4.98 1.50
N PRO A 204 19.24 4.48 0.41
CA PRO A 204 18.57 3.52 -0.46
C PRO A 204 18.16 2.27 0.31
N ILE A 205 16.86 1.96 0.31
CA ILE A 205 16.29 0.75 0.94
C ILE A 205 15.27 0.17 -0.02
N ILE A 206 15.25 -1.17 -0.09
CA ILE A 206 14.23 -1.90 -0.84
C ILE A 206 13.52 -2.92 0.03
N GLY A 207 12.29 -3.23 -0.34
CA GLY A 207 11.52 -4.31 0.25
C GLY A 207 10.84 -5.19 -0.79
N LEU A 208 10.85 -6.50 -0.58
CA LEU A 208 10.05 -7.45 -1.38
C LEU A 208 9.02 -8.11 -0.48
N VAL A 209 7.81 -8.25 -0.99
CA VAL A 209 6.75 -9.12 -0.43
C VAL A 209 6.46 -10.20 -1.45
N THR A 210 6.79 -11.44 -1.13
CA THR A 210 6.69 -12.58 -2.06
C THR A 210 6.00 -13.78 -1.40
N GLY A 211 5.64 -14.77 -2.23
CA GLY A 211 5.50 -16.16 -1.79
C GLY A 211 6.83 -16.72 -1.29
N HIS A 212 6.94 -18.04 -1.13
CA HIS A 212 8.21 -18.62 -0.68
C HIS A 212 9.30 -18.53 -1.79
N PRO A 213 10.47 -17.89 -1.55
CA PRO A 213 11.47 -17.70 -2.61
C PRO A 213 12.12 -19.02 -3.06
N HIS A 214 12.45 -19.91 -2.11
CA HIS A 214 13.08 -21.21 -2.41
C HIS A 214 12.21 -22.09 -3.33
N PRO A 215 12.75 -22.63 -4.46
CA PRO A 215 11.96 -23.33 -5.49
C PRO A 215 11.09 -24.49 -4.99
N ILE A 216 11.62 -25.33 -4.11
CA ILE A 216 10.91 -26.51 -3.56
C ILE A 216 9.69 -26.15 -2.69
N LYS A 217 9.56 -24.88 -2.28
CA LYS A 217 8.50 -24.41 -1.37
C LYS A 217 7.50 -23.46 -2.02
N ARG A 218 7.65 -23.18 -3.31
CA ARG A 218 6.75 -22.29 -4.05
C ARG A 218 5.34 -22.88 -4.12
N GLU A 219 4.36 -22.00 -4.10
CA GLU A 219 2.95 -22.36 -4.25
C GLU A 219 2.66 -22.71 -5.71
N ALA A 220 1.56 -23.44 -5.96
CA ALA A 220 1.25 -23.97 -7.29
C ALA A 220 0.94 -22.86 -8.33
N ASP A 221 0.53 -21.70 -7.85
CA ASP A 221 0.20 -20.49 -8.60
C ASP A 221 1.39 -19.53 -8.76
N PHE A 222 2.61 -19.93 -8.37
CA PHE A 222 3.80 -19.11 -8.56
C PHE A 222 4.05 -18.80 -10.04
N ASP A 223 4.06 -17.51 -10.40
CA ASP A 223 4.48 -17.04 -11.71
C ASP A 223 5.90 -16.45 -11.65
N PRO A 224 6.89 -17.02 -12.35
CA PRO A 224 8.24 -16.46 -12.41
C PRO A 224 8.32 -15.07 -13.07
N LYS A 225 7.31 -14.66 -13.84
CA LYS A 225 7.21 -13.32 -14.44
C LYS A 225 6.61 -12.28 -13.50
N GLU A 226 5.92 -12.72 -12.45
CA GLU A 226 5.34 -11.86 -11.41
C GLU A 226 5.65 -12.44 -10.02
N PRO A 227 6.94 -12.64 -9.64
CA PRO A 227 7.31 -13.36 -8.43
C PRO A 227 7.03 -12.58 -7.13
N CYS A 228 6.87 -11.27 -7.26
CA CYS A 228 6.69 -10.33 -6.17
C CYS A 228 5.23 -9.84 -6.14
N SER A 229 4.55 -10.02 -5.01
CA SER A 229 3.29 -9.32 -4.77
C SER A 229 3.53 -7.81 -4.65
N HIS A 230 4.64 -7.43 -4.00
CA HIS A 230 5.08 -6.03 -3.91
C HIS A 230 6.60 -5.89 -4.01
N PHE A 231 7.04 -4.88 -4.75
CA PHE A 231 8.42 -4.40 -4.83
C PHE A 231 8.44 -2.95 -4.34
N VAL A 232 8.78 -2.77 -3.08
CA VAL A 232 8.71 -1.48 -2.37
C VAL A 232 10.05 -0.78 -2.46
N GLN A 233 10.07 0.37 -3.11
CA GLN A 233 11.23 1.23 -3.22
C GLN A 233 11.11 2.40 -2.25
N SER A 234 12.19 2.66 -1.49
CA SER A 234 12.31 3.91 -0.76
C SER A 234 12.53 5.10 -1.70
N PRO A 235 12.27 6.35 -1.26
CA PRO A 235 12.55 7.54 -2.06
C PRO A 235 14.00 7.63 -2.56
N ALA A 236 14.98 7.32 -1.70
CA ALA A 236 16.39 7.32 -2.08
C ALA A 236 16.72 6.21 -3.07
N PHE A 237 16.14 5.01 -2.92
CA PHE A 237 16.36 3.91 -3.88
C PHE A 237 15.75 4.24 -5.25
N ALA A 238 14.51 4.71 -5.29
CA ALA A 238 13.84 5.08 -6.53
C ALA A 238 14.52 6.24 -7.27
N SER A 239 15.36 7.02 -6.59
CA SER A 239 16.09 8.15 -7.17
C SER A 239 17.38 7.73 -7.87
N GLY A 240 18.02 6.64 -7.45
CA GLY A 240 19.34 6.22 -7.95
C GLY A 240 19.45 4.78 -8.43
N PHE A 241 18.40 3.96 -8.32
CA PHE A 241 18.39 2.54 -8.71
C PHE A 241 17.13 2.19 -9.52
N LYS A 242 16.73 3.08 -10.43
CA LYS A 242 15.56 2.89 -11.31
C LYS A 242 15.75 1.71 -12.26
N GLY A 243 16.99 1.43 -12.64
CA GLY A 243 17.36 0.30 -13.50
C GLY A 243 17.27 -1.07 -12.83
N CYS A 244 17.15 -1.14 -11.49
CA CYS A 244 16.95 -2.41 -10.79
C CYS A 244 15.55 -2.98 -11.01
N ASP A 245 15.48 -4.18 -11.56
CA ASP A 245 14.25 -4.93 -11.80
C ASP A 245 13.89 -5.85 -10.62
N GLU A 246 12.59 -6.00 -10.38
CA GLU A 246 12.06 -6.80 -9.27
C GLU A 246 12.32 -8.31 -9.42
N ILE A 247 12.37 -8.83 -10.65
CA ILE A 247 12.66 -10.23 -10.95
C ILE A 247 14.13 -10.53 -10.70
N ASP A 248 15.03 -9.64 -11.14
CA ASP A 248 16.47 -9.80 -10.92
C ASP A 248 16.81 -9.80 -9.43
N VAL A 249 16.26 -8.85 -8.67
CA VAL A 249 16.43 -8.80 -7.22
C VAL A 249 15.84 -10.04 -6.56
N PHE A 250 14.65 -10.49 -6.99
CA PHE A 250 14.06 -11.73 -6.47
C PHE A 250 14.96 -12.94 -6.71
N ASN A 251 15.56 -13.08 -7.89
CA ASN A 251 16.48 -14.17 -8.21
C ASN A 251 17.71 -14.16 -7.28
N MET A 252 18.27 -12.99 -6.96
CA MET A 252 19.35 -12.89 -5.96
C MET A 252 18.89 -13.33 -4.56
N VAL A 253 17.61 -13.10 -4.21
CA VAL A 253 17.02 -13.56 -2.94
C VAL A 253 16.86 -15.08 -2.90
N VAL A 254 16.54 -15.70 -4.05
CA VAL A 254 16.43 -17.16 -4.17
C VAL A 254 17.74 -17.85 -3.79
N ASP A 255 18.88 -17.27 -4.15
CA ASP A 255 20.19 -17.90 -3.99
C ASP A 255 20.60 -18.14 -2.53
N TYR A 256 20.21 -17.26 -1.61
CA TYR A 256 20.58 -17.40 -0.18
C TYR A 256 19.44 -17.93 0.70
N CYS A 257 18.21 -17.96 0.21
CA CYS A 257 17.06 -18.37 1.02
C CYS A 257 17.03 -19.88 1.22
N SER A 258 16.94 -20.34 2.47
CA SER A 258 16.73 -21.75 2.80
C SER A 258 15.30 -22.22 2.52
N ALA A 259 15.09 -23.54 2.54
CA ALA A 259 13.78 -24.18 2.41
C ALA A 259 12.99 -24.26 3.74
N ALA A 260 13.32 -23.43 4.74
CA ALA A 260 12.64 -23.43 6.03
C ALA A 260 11.15 -23.03 5.89
N ARG A 261 10.24 -23.71 6.61
CA ARG A 261 8.79 -23.48 6.46
C ARG A 261 8.33 -22.08 6.92
N GLY A 262 9.07 -21.46 7.83
CA GLY A 262 8.77 -20.15 8.41
C GLY A 262 9.95 -19.63 9.24
N GLY A 263 9.88 -18.38 9.67
CA GLY A 263 10.99 -17.72 10.36
C GLY A 263 12.06 -17.23 9.39
N ARG A 264 13.29 -17.03 9.87
CA ARG A 264 14.41 -16.50 9.07
C ARG A 264 14.75 -17.49 7.96
N LEU A 265 14.66 -17.04 6.71
CA LEU A 265 15.02 -17.84 5.54
C LEU A 265 16.50 -17.70 5.19
N GLY A 266 17.08 -16.50 5.40
CA GLY A 266 18.49 -16.23 5.19
C GLY A 266 18.80 -14.73 5.15
N GLY A 267 20.04 -14.40 4.80
CA GLY A 267 20.49 -13.04 4.52
C GLY A 267 21.87 -13.07 3.87
N ALA A 268 22.17 -12.05 3.07
CA ALA A 268 23.41 -11.94 2.32
C ALA A 268 23.72 -10.47 2.02
N ASP A 269 24.99 -10.15 1.78
CA ASP A 269 25.35 -8.90 1.14
C ASP A 269 25.25 -9.07 -0.38
N ILE A 270 24.45 -8.23 -1.02
CA ILE A 270 24.17 -8.25 -2.46
C ILE A 270 24.71 -6.96 -3.08
N VAL A 271 25.32 -7.09 -4.26
CA VAL A 271 25.76 -5.95 -5.06
C VAL A 271 24.65 -5.60 -6.05
N LEU A 272 24.10 -4.40 -5.91
CA LEU A 272 23.18 -3.79 -6.88
C LEU A 272 23.90 -2.69 -7.63
N HIS A 273 23.46 -2.39 -8.86
CA HIS A 273 24.04 -1.32 -9.66
C HIS A 273 23.11 -0.11 -9.66
N ASP A 274 23.68 1.07 -9.48
CA ASP A 274 22.95 2.33 -9.57
C ASP A 274 22.58 2.66 -11.04
N ASP A 275 21.90 3.77 -11.26
CA ASP A 275 21.47 4.21 -12.60
C ASP A 275 22.65 4.54 -13.54
N ASN A 276 23.86 4.72 -13.01
CA ASN A 276 25.09 4.94 -13.77
C ASN A 276 25.85 3.62 -14.06
N GLY A 277 25.40 2.51 -13.48
CA GLY A 277 26.08 1.22 -13.55
C GLY A 277 27.20 1.05 -12.52
N ASP A 278 27.32 1.95 -11.54
CA ASP A 278 28.30 1.79 -10.46
C ASP A 278 27.80 0.71 -9.47
N PRO A 279 28.69 -0.12 -8.90
CA PRO A 279 28.31 -1.20 -7.99
C PRO A 279 28.18 -0.73 -6.53
N HIS A 280 27.13 -1.16 -5.85
CA HIS A 280 26.74 -0.74 -4.50
C HIS A 280 26.36 -1.95 -3.64
N VAL A 281 26.87 -2.00 -2.40
CA VAL A 281 26.57 -3.09 -1.46
C VAL A 281 25.30 -2.80 -0.67
N PHE A 282 24.44 -3.80 -0.58
CA PHE A 282 23.23 -3.83 0.25
C PHE A 282 23.25 -5.08 1.13
N THR A 283 22.93 -4.92 2.41
CA THR A 283 22.69 -6.09 3.28
C THR A 283 21.24 -6.48 3.22
N PHE A 284 20.98 -7.73 2.86
CA PHE A 284 19.66 -8.32 2.75
C PHE A 284 19.36 -9.26 3.91
N GLU A 285 18.11 -9.27 4.34
CA GLU A 285 17.53 -10.31 5.18
C GLU A 285 16.14 -10.71 4.70
N THR A 286 15.81 -12.00 4.80
CA THR A 286 14.48 -12.53 4.47
C THR A 286 13.90 -13.33 5.63
N VAL A 287 12.66 -13.03 5.99
CA VAL A 287 11.90 -13.74 7.02
C VAL A 287 10.49 -14.06 6.52
N LYS A 288 10.00 -15.26 6.82
CA LYS A 288 8.65 -15.72 6.47
C LYS A 288 7.71 -15.74 7.68
N TRP A 289 6.66 -14.92 7.63
CA TRP A 289 5.60 -14.80 8.64
C TRP A 289 4.20 -14.88 7.99
N GLY A 290 4.02 -15.87 7.12
CA GLY A 290 2.93 -15.89 6.13
C GLY A 290 3.53 -15.60 4.76
N TYR A 291 3.62 -14.34 4.37
CA TYR A 291 4.46 -13.91 3.24
C TYR A 291 5.95 -13.98 3.60
N ALA A 292 6.81 -14.10 2.59
CA ALA A 292 8.23 -13.85 2.75
C ALA A 292 8.48 -12.34 2.55
N LEU A 293 9.02 -11.71 3.59
CA LEU A 293 9.44 -10.32 3.56
C LEU A 293 10.94 -10.27 3.43
N THR A 294 11.44 -9.48 2.48
CA THR A 294 12.87 -9.28 2.29
C THR A 294 13.20 -7.81 2.37
N LEU A 295 14.11 -7.42 3.26
CA LEU A 295 14.60 -6.05 3.41
C LEU A 295 16.03 -5.96 2.89
N GLY A 296 16.32 -5.03 1.98
CA GLY A 296 17.67 -4.70 1.52
C GLY A 296 18.06 -3.29 1.97
N VAL A 297 19.13 -3.15 2.74
CA VAL A 297 19.60 -1.88 3.31
C VAL A 297 20.96 -1.51 2.74
N TYR A 298 21.07 -0.33 2.13
CA TYR A 298 22.33 0.15 1.54
C TYR A 298 23.45 0.29 2.59
N ARG A 299 24.66 -0.12 2.21
CA ARG A 299 25.87 -0.03 3.04
C ARG A 299 26.91 0.94 2.49
N GLY A 300 27.02 1.05 1.18
CA GLY A 300 28.03 1.90 0.55
C GLY A 300 28.38 1.45 -0.86
N PRO A 301 29.22 2.21 -1.58
CA PRO A 301 29.78 1.78 -2.85
C PRO A 301 30.61 0.50 -2.68
N HIS A 302 30.50 -0.43 -3.63
CA HIS A 302 31.33 -1.61 -3.66
C HIS A 302 32.73 -1.22 -4.15
N ARG A 303 33.69 -1.14 -3.23
CA ARG A 303 35.09 -0.89 -3.57
C ARG A 303 35.78 -2.22 -3.77
N SER A 304 36.06 -2.58 -5.02
CA SER A 304 36.98 -3.66 -5.33
C SER A 304 38.34 -3.29 -4.76
N VAL A 305 38.82 -4.05 -3.76
CA VAL A 305 40.20 -3.92 -3.32
C VAL A 305 41.05 -4.47 -4.46
N ILE A 306 41.64 -3.60 -5.27
CA ILE A 306 42.69 -3.99 -6.20
C ILE A 306 43.88 -4.36 -5.33
N ALA A 307 44.13 -5.67 -5.15
CA ALA A 307 45.39 -6.13 -4.63
C ALA A 307 46.48 -5.77 -5.65
N ILE A 308 47.40 -4.89 -5.25
CA ILE A 308 48.64 -4.58 -5.98
C ILE A 308 49.69 -5.61 -5.59
#